data_AF-A0A972HJ10-F1
#
_entry.id   AF-A0A972HJ10-F1
#
_cell.length_a   1.000
_cell.length_b   1.000
_cell.length_c   1.000
_cell.angle_alpha   90.00
_cell.angle_beta   90.00
_cell.angle_gamma   90.00
#
_symmetry.space_group_name_H-M   'P 1'
#
loop_
_entity.id
_entity.type
_entity.pdbx_description
1 polymer ?
#
loop_
_entity_poly.entity_id
_entity_poly.type
_entity_poly.pdbx_seq_one_letter_code
_entity_poly.pdbx_strand_id
1 'polypeptide(L)'
;TLGRSTIPLGQLAGEGTDLDDYIRLNDEIFPYSYLFNVTGWPSISVPGQMSAAGLPIGVQLSARRGSEHQLLDLAATLWPDPSL
;
A
#
# COMPACT_ATOMS: atom_id res chain seq x y z
N THR A 1 -1.21 0.51 -1.04
CA THR A 1 -1.85 1.54 -0.20
C THR A 1 -1.15 2.85 -0.40
N LEU A 2 -1.64 3.68 -1.32
CA LEU A 2 -0.96 4.91 -1.70
C LEU A 2 -1.26 6.02 -0.68
N GLY A 3 -0.30 6.92 -0.45
CA GLY A 3 -0.48 8.10 0.42
C GLY A 3 -1.33 9.20 -0.22
N ARG A 4 -1.44 9.20 -1.55
CA ARG A 4 -2.16 10.19 -2.37
C ARG A 4 -2.74 9.57 -3.63
N SER A 5 -3.52 10.36 -4.36
CA SER A 5 -4.01 9.98 -5.70
C SER A 5 -2.88 9.91 -6.73
N THR A 6 -3.17 9.25 -7.85
CA THR A 6 -2.24 8.95 -8.95
C THR A 6 -1.45 10.17 -9.43
N ILE A 7 -0.19 9.93 -9.80
CA ILE A 7 0.74 10.92 -10.37
C ILE A 7 0.86 10.73 -11.90
N PRO A 8 1.32 11.75 -12.65
CA PRO A 8 1.64 11.59 -14.08
C PRO A 8 2.61 10.43 -14.36
N LEU A 9 2.38 9.74 -15.47
CA LEU A 9 3.24 8.66 -15.93
C LEU A 9 4.70 9.14 -16.09
N GLY A 10 5.66 8.31 -15.69
CA GLY A 10 7.09 8.59 -15.80
C GLY A 10 7.72 9.23 -14.55
N GLN A 11 6.94 9.81 -13.64
CA GLN A 11 7.51 10.49 -12.46
C GLN A 11 8.19 9.54 -11.46
N LEU A 12 7.83 8.26 -11.42
CA LEU A 12 8.50 7.25 -10.59
C LEU A 12 9.66 6.54 -11.29
N ALA A 13 9.98 6.87 -12.55
CA ALA A 13 11.04 6.20 -13.28
C ALA A 13 12.44 6.50 -12.71
N GLY A 14 12.57 7.59 -11.93
CA GLY A 14 13.84 8.02 -11.34
C GLY A 14 14.86 8.54 -12.36
N GLU A 15 14.53 8.54 -13.66
CA GLU A 15 15.42 9.04 -14.71
C GLU A 15 15.68 10.53 -14.52
N GLY A 16 16.96 10.89 -14.38
CA GLY A 16 17.40 12.28 -14.23
C GLY A 16 16.96 12.96 -12.92
N THR A 17 16.46 12.21 -11.93
CA THR A 17 16.04 12.74 -10.63
C THR A 17 17.18 12.63 -9.62
N ASP A 18 17.37 13.66 -8.81
CA ASP A 18 18.28 13.59 -7.66
C ASP A 18 17.79 12.52 -6.65
N LEU A 19 18.72 11.87 -5.96
CA LEU A 19 18.39 10.78 -5.03
C LEU A 19 17.48 11.27 -3.89
N ASP A 20 17.72 12.46 -3.33
CA ASP A 20 16.92 12.97 -2.24
C ASP A 20 15.49 13.30 -2.71
N ASP A 21 15.36 13.84 -3.91
CA ASP A 21 14.06 14.11 -4.54
C ASP A 21 13.29 12.80 -4.83
N TYR A 22 14.00 11.77 -5.31
CA TYR A 22 13.42 10.46 -5.55
C TYR A 22 12.92 9.80 -4.25
N ILE A 23 13.69 9.90 -3.16
CA ILE A 23 13.31 9.39 -1.85
C ILE A 23 12.06 10.13 -1.34
N ARG A 24 12.06 11.47 -1.39
CA ARG A 24 10.90 12.27 -0.97
C ARG A 24 9.63 11.90 -1.75
N LEU A 25 9.74 11.71 -3.06
CA LEU A 25 8.62 11.31 -3.89
C LEU A 25 8.10 9.91 -3.51
N ASN A 26 9.01 8.97 -3.24
CA ASN A 26 8.63 7.62 -2.83
C ASN A 26 7.96 7.61 -1.45
N ASP A 27 8.46 8.39 -0.49
CA ASP A 27 7.85 8.52 0.84
C ASP A 27 6.45 9.11 0.77
N GLU A 28 6.20 10.05 -0.16
CA GLU A 28 4.87 10.64 -0.34
C GLU A 28 3.87 9.65 -0.96
N ILE A 29 4.33 8.81 -1.90
CA ILE A 29 3.46 7.92 -2.67
C ILE A 29 3.27 6.56 -1.98
N PHE A 30 4.34 6.02 -1.39
CA PHE A 30 4.37 4.70 -0.76
C PHE A 30 4.68 4.74 0.75
N PRO A 31 4.11 5.69 1.54
CA PRO A 31 4.49 5.90 2.93
C PRO A 31 4.28 4.66 3.81
N TYR A 32 3.34 3.79 3.42
CA TYR A 32 2.92 2.66 4.24
C TYR A 32 3.48 1.31 3.79
N SER A 33 3.90 1.17 2.53
CA SER A 33 4.31 -0.14 1.98
C SER A 33 5.82 -0.36 1.98
N TYR A 34 6.62 0.71 1.90
CA TYR A 34 8.07 0.62 1.76
C TYR A 34 8.72 -0.21 2.89
N LEU A 35 8.35 0.06 4.14
CA LEU A 35 8.88 -0.65 5.31
C LEU A 35 8.71 -2.17 5.21
N PHE A 36 7.58 -2.64 4.72
CA PHE A 36 7.27 -4.08 4.66
C PHE A 36 7.97 -4.76 3.48
N ASN A 37 8.24 -4.03 2.39
CA ASN A 37 9.10 -4.52 1.31
C ASN A 37 10.55 -4.71 1.79
N VAL A 38 11.09 -3.75 2.54
CA VAL A 38 12.48 -3.82 3.05
C VAL A 38 12.63 -4.91 4.11
N THR A 39 11.67 -5.02 5.03
CA THR A 39 11.75 -5.97 6.14
C THR A 39 11.30 -7.38 5.78
N GLY A 40 10.55 -7.55 4.69
CA GLY A 40 9.95 -8.81 4.29
C GLY A 40 8.83 -9.30 5.23
N TRP A 41 8.25 -8.40 6.02
CA TRP A 41 7.13 -8.75 6.90
C TRP A 41 5.83 -8.88 6.09
N PRO A 42 4.96 -9.84 6.45
CA PRO A 42 3.75 -10.08 5.68
C PRO A 42 2.81 -8.89 5.77
N SER A 43 2.31 -8.46 4.62
CA SER A 43 1.31 -7.41 4.49
C SER A 43 0.30 -7.73 3.37
N ILE A 44 -0.94 -7.29 3.55
CA ILE A 44 -2.03 -7.47 2.59
C ILE A 44 -2.84 -6.17 2.48
N SER A 45 -3.28 -5.84 1.26
CA SER A 45 -4.24 -4.76 1.03
C SER A 45 -5.64 -5.34 0.98
N VAL A 46 -6.54 -4.83 1.81
CA VAL A 46 -7.97 -5.16 1.77
C VAL A 46 -8.78 -3.93 1.32
N PRO A 47 -9.93 -4.10 0.66
CA PRO A 47 -10.76 -2.96 0.30
C PRO A 47 -11.34 -2.29 1.56
N GLY A 48 -11.43 -0.96 1.52
CA GLY A 48 -12.00 -0.14 2.58
C GLY A 48 -13.30 0.51 2.11
N GLN A 49 -13.22 1.76 1.68
CA GLN A 49 -14.37 2.57 1.26
C GLN A 49 -14.12 3.25 -0.08
N MET A 50 -15.16 3.84 -0.67
CA MET A 50 -15.00 4.79 -1.77
C MET A 50 -14.74 6.19 -1.23
N SER A 51 -13.83 6.92 -1.85
CA SER A 51 -13.63 8.35 -1.58
C SER A 51 -14.83 9.17 -2.09
N ALA A 52 -14.94 10.42 -1.65
CA ALA A 52 -15.95 11.36 -2.17
C ALA A 52 -15.83 11.59 -3.69
N ALA A 53 -14.65 11.35 -4.28
CA ALA A 53 -14.40 11.43 -5.72
C ALA A 53 -14.68 10.11 -6.46
N GLY A 54 -15.22 9.08 -5.79
CA GLY A 54 -15.51 7.78 -6.39
C GLY A 54 -14.29 6.90 -6.63
N LEU A 55 -13.17 7.18 -5.95
CA LEU A 55 -11.95 6.35 -6.04
C LEU A 55 -11.91 5.32 -4.91
N PRO A 56 -11.48 4.06 -5.16
CA PRO A 56 -11.35 3.06 -4.12
C PRO A 56 -10.24 3.41 -3.13
N ILE A 57 -10.53 3.29 -1.84
CA ILE A 57 -9.58 3.41 -0.74
C ILE A 57 -9.38 2.01 -0.15
N GLY A 58 -8.12 1.55 -0.16
CA GLY A 58 -7.71 0.30 0.48
C GLY A 58 -7.07 0.54 1.84
N VAL A 59 -7.08 -0.49 2.68
CA VAL A 59 -6.40 -0.53 4.00
C VAL A 59 -5.28 -1.56 3.94
N GLN A 60 -4.09 -1.20 4.42
CA GLN A 60 -2.98 -2.15 4.57
C GLN A 60 -3.01 -2.77 5.96
N LEU A 61 -3.02 -4.09 6.00
CA LEU A 61 -2.79 -4.85 7.22
C LEU A 61 -1.40 -5.44 7.15
N SER A 62 -0.67 -5.39 8.25
CA SER A 62 0.66 -6.01 8.36
C SER A 62 0.76 -6.80 9.64
N ALA A 63 1.45 -7.94 9.60
CA ALA A 63 1.65 -8.81 10.74
C ALA A 63 3.14 -9.02 11.02
N ARG A 64 3.45 -9.65 12.16
CA ARG A 64 4.80 -10.10 12.47
C ARG A 64 5.25 -11.14 11.45
N ARG A 65 6.56 -11.24 11.25
CA ARG A 65 7.15 -12.26 10.38
C ARG A 65 6.73 -13.68 10.80
N GLY A 66 6.24 -14.49 9.86
CA GLY A 66 5.74 -15.84 10.14
C GLY A 66 4.29 -15.90 10.64
N SER A 67 3.58 -14.78 10.67
CA SER A 67 2.17 -14.69 11.11
C SER A 67 1.19 -14.52 9.93
N GLU A 68 1.50 -15.08 8.76
CA GLU A 68 0.68 -14.99 7.55
C GLU A 68 -0.73 -15.55 7.77
N HIS A 69 -0.88 -16.63 8.54
CA HIS A 69 -2.19 -17.22 8.87
C HIS A 69 -3.10 -16.22 9.61
N GLN A 70 -2.59 -15.54 10.65
CA GLN A 70 -3.34 -14.51 11.38
C GLN A 70 -3.70 -13.33 10.49
N LEU A 71 -2.78 -12.95 9.59
CA LEU A 71 -3.03 -11.86 8.65
C LEU A 71 -4.16 -12.21 7.68
N LEU A 72 -4.17 -13.44 7.15
CA LEU A 72 -5.22 -13.94 6.27
C LEU A 72 -6.57 -14.08 6.99
N ASP A 73 -6.58 -14.60 8.22
CA ASP A 73 -7.79 -14.72 9.04
C ASP A 73 -8.41 -13.34 9.33
N LEU A 74 -7.57 -12.36 9.67
CA LEU A 74 -8.02 -10.98 9.88
C LEU A 74 -8.55 -10.36 8.59
N ALA A 75 -7.85 -10.55 7.47
CA ALA A 75 -8.30 -10.05 6.17
C ALA A 75 -9.65 -10.64 5.77
N ALA A 76 -9.85 -11.95 5.94
CA ALA A 76 -11.12 -12.62 5.65
C ALA A 76 -12.24 -12.15 6.58
N THR A 77 -11.93 -11.84 7.84
CA THR A 77 -12.90 -11.28 8.79
C THR A 77 -13.35 -9.88 8.39
N LEU A 78 -12.42 -9.04 7.91
CA LEU A 78 -12.69 -7.65 7.51
C LEU A 78 -13.29 -7.55 6.10
N TRP A 79 -13.00 -8.55 5.25
CA TRP A 79 -13.48 -8.63 3.88
C TRP A 79 -14.11 -10.01 3.62
N PRO A 80 -15.31 -10.27 4.16
CA PRO A 80 -15.94 -11.59 4.11
C PRO A 80 -16.47 -11.98 2.72
N ASP A 81 -16.55 -11.04 1.77
CA ASP A 81 -17.01 -11.30 0.40
C ASP A 81 -15.97 -10.86 -0.65
N PRO A 82 -15.09 -11.78 -1.10
CA PRO A 82 -14.10 -11.51 -2.15
C PRO A 82 -14.69 -11.46 -3.57
N SER A 83 -16.01 -11.61 -3.74
CA SER A 83 -16.68 -11.62 -5.05
C SER A 83 -17.35 -10.29 -5.44
N LEU A 84 -17.30 -9.29 -4.55
CA LEU A 84 -17.63 -7.88 -4.80
C LEU A 84 -16.37 -7.04 -5.01
#